data_AF-A0A924B6F5-F1
#
_entry.id   AF-A0A924B6F5-F1
#
_cell.length_a   1.000
_cell.length_b   1.000
_cell.length_c   1.000
_cell.angle_alpha   90.00
_cell.angle_beta   90.00
_cell.angle_gamma   90.00
#
_symmetry.space_group_name_H-M   'P 1'
#
loop_
_entity.id
_entity.type
_entity.pdbx_description
1 polymer ?
#
loop_
_entity_poly.entity_id
_entity_poly.type
_entity_poly.pdbx_seq_one_letter_code
_entity_poly.pdbx_strand_id
1 'polypeptide(L)'
;MRQRALGDADAVSFGDVHLARFVGYALTGAEVDDHGMQELLAPWAGHRFRVIRLLQLGVAHGVVQTAPAIRKPRTRTHLRF
;
A
#
# COMPACT_ATOMS: atom_id res chain seq x y z
N MET A 1 12.52 13.42 -1.53
CA MET A 1 11.24 12.77 -1.91
C MET A 1 10.58 13.54 -3.05
N ARG A 2 10.51 12.98 -4.27
CA ARG A 2 9.86 13.64 -5.43
C ARG A 2 8.35 13.85 -5.24
N GLN A 3 7.68 13.00 -4.46
CA GLN A 3 6.24 13.10 -4.18
C GLN A 3 5.80 14.45 -3.57
N ARG A 4 6.62 15.04 -2.67
CA ARG A 4 6.31 16.32 -2.01
C ARG A 4 7.00 17.51 -2.68
N ALA A 5 8.19 17.30 -3.24
CA ALA A 5 8.99 18.36 -3.86
C ALA A 5 8.58 18.64 -5.32
N LEU A 6 8.04 17.65 -6.03
CA LEU A 6 7.69 17.72 -7.46
C LEU A 6 6.22 17.36 -7.75
N GLY A 7 5.42 17.06 -6.72
CA GLY A 7 4.00 16.71 -6.90
C GLY A 7 3.76 15.38 -7.63
N ASP A 8 4.77 14.50 -7.66
CA ASP A 8 4.67 13.21 -8.33
C ASP A 8 3.60 12.32 -7.65
N ALA A 9 2.55 12.04 -8.41
CA ALA A 9 1.39 11.25 -7.96
C ALA A 9 1.70 9.75 -7.81
N ASP A 10 2.85 9.30 -8.29
CA ASP A 10 3.24 7.89 -8.33
C ASP A 10 4.50 7.58 -7.51
N ALA A 11 5.22 8.61 -7.07
CA ALA A 11 6.37 8.44 -6.19
C ALA A 11 5.92 7.89 -4.82
N VAL A 12 6.22 6.61 -4.57
CA VAL A 12 6.02 5.93 -3.28
C VAL A 12 7.37 5.74 -2.59
N SER A 13 7.42 5.98 -1.29
CA SER A 13 8.61 5.74 -0.47
C SER A 13 8.71 4.27 -0.07
N PHE A 14 9.28 3.43 -0.93
CA PHE A 14 9.68 2.08 -0.57
C PHE A 14 10.85 2.12 0.43
N GLY A 15 10.85 1.23 1.42
CA GLY A 15 11.80 1.21 2.54
C GLY A 15 11.26 1.82 3.84
N ASP A 16 10.02 2.33 3.84
CA ASP A 16 9.31 2.76 5.05
C ASP A 16 8.42 1.61 5.55
N VAL A 17 8.93 0.90 6.56
CA VAL A 17 8.25 -0.26 7.16
C VAL A 17 6.90 0.11 7.79
N HIS A 18 6.74 1.36 8.27
CA HIS A 18 5.48 1.81 8.83
C HIS A 18 4.46 2.08 7.72
N LEU A 19 4.92 2.62 6.58
CA LEU A 19 4.06 2.84 5.42
C LEU A 19 3.53 1.51 4.86
N ALA A 20 4.41 0.52 4.67
CA ALA A 20 4.00 -0.80 4.17
C ALA A 20 2.96 -1.47 5.11
N ARG A 21 3.23 -1.48 6.43
CA ARG A 21 2.28 -1.99 7.43
C ARG A 21 0.96 -1.25 7.43
N PHE A 22 0.99 0.09 7.36
CA PHE A 22 -0.21 0.92 7.29
C PHE A 22 -1.07 0.59 6.06
N VAL A 23 -0.45 0.54 4.87
CA VAL A 23 -1.17 0.23 3.62
C VAL A 23 -1.72 -1.19 3.65
N GLY A 24 -0.94 -2.16 4.16
CA GLY A 24 -1.40 -3.53 4.38
C GLY A 24 -2.64 -3.60 5.25
N TYR A 25 -2.61 -2.97 6.42
CA TYR A 25 -3.76 -2.97 7.33
C TYR A 25 -4.98 -2.27 6.72
N ALA A 26 -4.78 -1.12 6.09
CA ALA A 26 -5.88 -0.34 5.52
C ALA A 26 -6.59 -1.07 4.36
N LEU A 27 -5.86 -1.83 3.54
CA LEU A 27 -6.44 -2.51 2.37
C LEU A 27 -6.81 -3.97 2.62
N THR A 28 -6.11 -4.66 3.52
CA THR A 28 -6.25 -6.12 3.68
C THR A 28 -6.54 -6.56 5.12
N GLY A 29 -6.45 -5.67 6.10
CA GLY A 29 -6.55 -5.99 7.52
C GLY A 29 -5.34 -6.77 8.08
N ALA A 30 -4.25 -6.89 7.33
CA ALA A 30 -3.03 -7.59 7.73
C ALA A 30 -1.77 -6.80 7.33
N GLU A 31 -0.67 -7.02 8.03
CA GLU A 31 0.62 -6.40 7.70
C GLU A 31 1.20 -6.93 6.39
N VAL A 32 1.89 -6.06 5.67
CA VAL A 32 2.66 -6.40 4.47
C VAL A 32 4.02 -5.69 4.49
N ASP A 33 4.96 -6.22 3.72
CA ASP A 33 6.25 -5.61 3.43
C ASP A 33 6.19 -4.71 2.18
N ASP A 34 7.32 -4.13 1.78
CA ASP A 34 7.38 -3.26 0.60
C ASP A 34 6.94 -3.95 -0.70
N HIS A 35 7.27 -5.25 -0.83
CA HIS A 35 6.86 -6.04 -2.00
C HIS A 35 5.35 -6.25 -2.01
N GLY A 36 4.77 -6.64 -0.88
CA GLY A 36 3.32 -6.75 -0.73
C GLY A 36 2.62 -5.41 -0.94
N MET A 37 3.19 -4.30 -0.45
CA MET A 37 2.68 -2.96 -0.72
C MET A 37 2.72 -2.63 -2.22
N GLN A 38 3.79 -2.99 -2.93
CA GLN A 38 3.89 -2.79 -4.38
C GLN A 38 2.79 -3.55 -5.14
N GLU A 39 2.56 -4.82 -4.79
CA GLU A 39 1.51 -5.64 -5.40
C GLU A 39 0.12 -5.07 -5.12
N LEU A 40 -0.14 -4.67 -3.88
CA LEU A 40 -1.41 -4.06 -3.50
C LEU A 40 -1.66 -2.75 -4.25
N LEU A 41 -0.64 -1.95 -4.48
CA LEU A 41 -0.76 -0.67 -5.17
C LEU A 41 -0.70 -0.76 -6.70
N ALA A 42 -0.35 -1.92 -7.26
CA ALA A 42 -0.22 -2.13 -8.71
C ALA A 42 -1.47 -1.72 -9.52
N PRO A 43 -2.71 -1.96 -9.07
CA PRO A 43 -3.91 -1.52 -9.79
C PRO A 43 -4.02 0.00 -9.97
N TRP A 44 -3.29 0.79 -9.15
CA TRP A 44 -3.29 2.25 -9.17
C TRP A 44 -1.95 2.82 -9.64
N ALA A 45 -1.22 2.10 -10.49
CA ALA A 45 -0.01 2.60 -11.12
C ALA A 45 -0.24 3.99 -11.76
N GLY A 46 0.66 4.94 -11.51
CA GLY A 46 0.51 6.35 -11.88
C GLY A 46 -0.17 7.23 -10.81
N HIS A 47 -0.82 6.62 -9.82
CA HIS A 47 -1.56 7.30 -8.75
C HIS A 47 -1.29 6.73 -7.36
N ARG A 48 -0.24 5.93 -7.20
CA ARG A 48 0.03 5.19 -5.96
C ARG A 48 0.17 6.10 -4.73
N PHE A 49 0.81 7.26 -4.88
CA PHE A 49 0.93 8.24 -3.79
C PHE A 49 -0.42 8.88 -3.43
N ARG A 50 -1.29 9.12 -4.41
CA ARG A 50 -2.64 9.66 -4.17
C ARG A 50 -3.50 8.69 -3.36
N VAL A 51 -3.44 7.40 -3.69
CA VAL A 51 -4.16 6.35 -2.94
C VAL A 51 -3.68 6.32 -1.49
N ILE A 52 -2.37 6.34 -1.26
CA ILE A 52 -1.81 6.39 0.10
C ILE A 52 -2.32 7.61 0.87
N ARG A 53 -2.36 8.79 0.25
CA ARG A 53 -2.89 10.00 0.89
C ARG A 53 -4.37 9.90 1.21
N LEU A 54 -5.18 9.34 0.32
CA LEU A 54 -6.60 9.11 0.57
C LEU A 54 -6.83 8.12 1.71
N LEU A 55 -6.03 7.04 1.79
CA LEU A 55 -6.09 6.10 2.91
C LEU A 55 -5.74 6.79 4.24
N GLN A 56 -4.69 7.61 4.27
CA GLN A 56 -4.31 8.36 5.47
C GLN A 56 -5.41 9.32 5.95
N LEU A 57 -6.10 9.98 5.01
CA LEU A 57 -7.22 10.87 5.33
C LEU A 57 -8.46 10.06 5.77
N GLY A 58 -8.81 8.98 5.07
CA GLY A 58 -9.98 8.15 5.38
C GLY A 58 -9.88 7.45 6.75
N VAL A 59 -8.70 6.92 7.09
CA VAL A 59 -8.45 6.30 8.40
C VAL A 59 -8.52 7.33 9.52
N ALA A 60 -8.00 8.55 9.31
CA ALA A 60 -8.12 9.64 10.29
C ALA A 60 -9.58 10.05 10.57
N HIS A 61 -10.49 9.80 9.62
CA HIS A 61 -11.92 10.08 9.75
C HIS A 61 -12.75 8.86 10.22
N GLY A 62 -12.11 7.80 10.71
CA GLY A 62 -12.80 6.62 11.27
C GLY A 62 -13.47 5.73 10.22
N VAL A 63 -13.22 5.96 8.94
CA VAL A 63 -13.73 5.11 7.87
C VAL A 63 -12.79 3.92 7.71
N VAL A 64 -13.05 2.84 8.44
CA VAL A 64 -12.47 1.53 8.14
C VAL A 64 -13.19 1.00 6.89
N GLN A 65 -12.76 1.42 5.70
CA GLN A 65 -13.13 0.71 4.49
C GLN A 65 -12.31 -0.58 4.45
N THR A 66 -12.95 -1.72 4.63
CA THR A 66 -12.42 -2.97 4.08
C THR A 66 -12.43 -2.76 2.57
N ALA A 67 -11.26 -2.51 1.96
CA ALA A 67 -11.16 -2.45 0.52
C ALA A 67 -11.81 -3.71 -0.08
N PRO A 68 -12.47 -3.63 -1.25
CA PRO A 68 -13.07 -4.81 -1.88
C PRO A 68 -11.99 -5.87 -1.95
N ALA A 69 -12.19 -7.01 -1.30
CA ALA A 69 -11.12 -7.97 -0.99
C ALA A 69 -10.26 -8.26 -2.23
N ILE A 70 -9.13 -7.56 -2.35
CA ILE A 70 -8.12 -7.85 -3.36
C ILE A 70 -7.52 -9.15 -2.86
N ARG A 71 -7.95 -10.24 -3.48
CA ARG A 71 -7.56 -11.61 -3.11
C ARG A 71 -6.04 -11.64 -2.96
N LYS A 72 -5.56 -11.99 -1.76
CA LYS A 72 -4.12 -12.09 -1.45
C LYS A 72 -3.41 -12.80 -2.61
N PRO A 73 -2.37 -12.21 -3.25
CA PRO A 73 -1.48 -13.01 -4.06
C PRO A 73 -0.90 -14.09 -3.14
N ARG A 74 -1.06 -15.36 -3.55
CA ARG A 74 -0.49 -16.49 -2.82
C ARG A 74 1.02 -16.29 -2.81
N THR A 75 1.57 -15.98 -1.64
CA THR A 75 3.01 -16.03 -1.39
C THR A 75 3.47 -17.46 -1.71
N ARG A 76 4.14 -17.64 -2.84
CA ARG A 76 4.80 -18.89 -3.17
C ARG A 76 6.09 -18.91 -2.36
N THR A 77 6.01 -19.41 -1.12
CA THR A 77 7.17 -19.77 -0.32
C THR A 77 8.02 -20.72 -1.14
N HIS A 78 9.12 -20.22 -1.69
CA HIS A 78 10.16 -21.06 -2.28
C HIS A 78 10.96 -21.68 -1.13
N LEU A 79 10.44 -22.77 -0.56
CA LEU A 79 11.25 -23.73 0.16
C LEU A 79 11.70 -24.78 -0.87
N ARG A 80 13.01 -24.83 -1.16
CA ARG A 80 13.64 -25.98 -1.82
C ARG A 80 14.75 -26.50 -0.92
N PHE A 81 14.68 -27.83 -0.79
CA PHE A 81 15.52 -28.83 -0.13
C PHE A 81 17.03 -28.56 -0.16
#